data_AF-A0A2V8QZA3-F1
#
_entry.id   AF-A0A2V8QZA3-F1
#
_cell.length_a   1.000
_cell.length_b   1.000
_cell.length_c   1.000
_cell.angle_alpha   90.00
_cell.angle_beta   90.00
_cell.angle_gamma   90.00
#
_symmetry.space_group_name_H-M   'P 1'
#
loop_
_entity.id
_entity.type
_entity.pdbx_description
1 polymer ?
#
loop_
_entity_poly.entity_id
_entity_poly.type
_entity_poly.pdbx_seq_one_letter_code
_entity_poly.pdbx_strand_id
1 'polypeptide(L)'
;MLKIINVAGARPNFMKIAPLVAAMNRRPADFHSILVHTGQHYDASMSQAFFRDLEMPEPDIDLGVGSASHAVQTAGVIQAFEPVVISEKPD
;
A
#
# COMPACT_ATOMS: atom_id res chain seq x y z
N MET A 1 11.61 -4.35 16.64
CA MET A 1 11.20 -3.65 15.41
C MET A 1 9.82 -4.14 15.05
N LEU A 2 8.81 -3.28 15.10
CA LEU A 2 7.43 -3.58 14.74
C LEU A 2 7.29 -3.67 13.22
N LYS A 3 6.75 -4.76 12.71
CA LYS A 3 6.43 -4.92 11.30
C LYS A 3 5.03 -4.37 11.03
N ILE A 4 4.96 -3.30 10.26
CA ILE A 4 3.69 -2.60 9.94
C ILE A 4 3.45 -2.66 8.44
N ILE A 5 2.27 -3.15 8.06
CA ILE A 5 1.78 -3.07 6.69
C ILE A 5 0.92 -1.81 6.54
N ASN A 6 1.32 -0.92 5.62
CA ASN A 6 0.59 0.28 5.24
C ASN A 6 -0.17 -0.01 3.94
N VAL A 7 -1.50 -0.10 3.99
CA VAL A 7 -2.34 -0.43 2.82
C VAL A 7 -2.95 0.83 2.19
N ALA A 8 -2.75 1.03 0.89
CA ALA A 8 -3.31 2.15 0.13
C ALA A 8 -4.01 1.66 -1.15
N GLY A 9 -5.21 2.19 -1.41
CA GLY A 9 -5.98 1.82 -2.61
C GLY A 9 -6.58 2.98 -3.38
N ALA A 10 -6.50 4.21 -2.88
CA ALA A 10 -7.02 5.38 -3.56
C ALA A 10 -6.16 6.60 -3.27
N ARG A 11 -6.19 7.60 -4.17
CA ARG A 11 -5.52 8.90 -4.00
C ARG A 11 -5.57 9.48 -2.57
N PRO A 12 -6.73 9.55 -1.88
CA PRO A 12 -6.78 10.08 -0.52
C PRO A 12 -6.01 9.25 0.52
N ASN A 13 -5.73 7.97 0.27
CA ASN A 13 -4.91 7.14 1.15
C ASN A 13 -3.44 7.51 1.04
N PHE A 14 -2.89 7.69 -0.17
CA PHE A 14 -1.46 8.04 -0.37
C PHE A 14 -1.09 9.33 0.34
N MET A 15 -1.92 10.38 0.19
CA MET A 15 -1.72 11.67 0.88
C MET A 15 -1.57 11.51 2.41
N LYS A 16 -2.26 10.53 3.01
CA LYS A 16 -2.25 10.28 4.46
C LYS A 16 -1.14 9.34 4.89
N ILE A 17 -0.82 8.34 4.06
CA ILE A 17 0.18 7.31 4.35
C ILE A 17 1.61 7.81 4.09
N ALA A 18 1.81 8.69 3.10
CA ALA A 18 3.12 9.27 2.77
C ALA A 18 3.90 9.77 4.01
N PRO A 19 3.36 10.68 4.85
CA PRO A 19 4.09 11.15 6.03
C PRO A 19 4.32 10.05 7.08
N LEU A 20 3.45 9.04 7.18
CA LEU A 20 3.60 7.91 8.10
C LEU A 20 4.76 7.01 7.68
N VAL A 21 4.79 6.58 6.41
CA VAL A 21 5.88 5.76 5.85
C VAL A 21 7.21 6.50 5.96
N ALA A 22 7.25 7.79 5.62
CA ALA A 22 8.46 8.60 5.77
C ALA A 22 8.94 8.72 7.23
N ALA A 23 8.01 8.74 8.20
CA ALA A 23 8.34 8.80 9.62
C ALA A 23 8.79 7.44 10.19
N MET A 24 8.28 6.32 9.65
CA MET A 24 8.70 4.97 9.99
C MET A 24 10.08 4.64 9.39
N ASN A 25 10.31 4.97 8.13
CA ASN A 25 11.59 4.72 7.43
C ASN A 25 12.77 5.48 8.05
N ARG A 26 12.51 6.60 8.74
CA ARG A 26 13.52 7.33 9.53
C ARG A 26 13.87 6.66 10.87
N ARG A 27 13.13 5.62 11.27
CA ARG A 27 13.29 4.88 12.52
C ARG A 27 13.39 3.37 12.26
N PRO A 28 14.39 2.92 11.48
CA PRO A 28 14.53 1.51 11.10
C PRO A 28 14.86 0.58 12.29
N ALA A 29 15.29 1.11 13.43
CA ALA A 29 15.45 0.33 14.66
C ALA A 29 14.09 -0.04 15.28
N ASP A 30 13.08 0.81 15.08
CA ASP A 30 11.76 0.69 15.69
C ASP A 30 10.75 0.04 14.74
N PHE A 31 10.80 0.35 13.44
CA PHE A 31 9.79 -0.04 12.47
C PHE A 31 10.37 -0.71 11.22
N HIS A 32 9.67 -1.74 10.75
CA HIS A 32 9.78 -2.29 9.41
C HIS A 32 8.46 -2.02 8.68
N SER A 33 8.47 -0.98 7.86
CA SER A 33 7.30 -0.54 7.10
C SER A 33 7.25 -1.26 5.75
N ILE A 34 6.12 -1.90 5.45
CA ILE A 34 5.82 -2.50 4.15
C ILE A 34 4.64 -1.74 3.54
N LEU A 35 4.79 -1.19 2.35
CA LEU A 35 3.76 -0.46 1.62
C LEU A 35 3.05 -1.40 0.63
N VAL A 36 1.75 -1.59 0.82
CA VAL A 36 0.90 -2.43 -0.03
C VAL A 36 -0.07 -1.55 -0.82
N HIS A 37 -0.02 -1.66 -2.15
CA HIS A 37 -0.95 -1.05 -3.08
C HIS A 37 -2.05 -2.05 -3.46
N THR A 38 -3.33 -1.70 -3.37
CA THR A 38 -4.41 -2.65 -3.68
C THR A 38 -4.75 -2.76 -5.18
N GLY A 39 -4.11 -1.96 -6.04
CA GLY A 39 -4.16 -2.11 -7.51
C GLY A 39 -5.23 -1.30 -8.23
N GLN A 40 -5.95 -0.40 -7.54
CA GLN A 40 -6.89 0.52 -8.18
C GLN A 40 -6.11 1.68 -8.81
N HIS A 41 -6.69 2.26 -9.87
CA HIS A 41 -6.13 3.26 -10.79
C HIS A 41 -5.63 2.66 -12.11
N TYR A 42 -6.40 2.90 -13.19
CA TYR A 42 -6.16 2.40 -14.55
C TYR A 42 -5.00 3.08 -15.27
N ASP A 43 -4.53 4.22 -14.76
CA ASP A 43 -3.50 5.01 -15.41
C ASP A 43 -2.20 4.92 -14.62
N ALA A 44 -1.29 4.10 -15.11
CA ALA A 44 0.06 3.94 -14.56
C ALA A 44 0.78 5.29 -14.45
N SER A 45 0.49 6.24 -15.36
CA SER A 45 1.07 7.58 -15.30
C SER A 45 0.57 8.38 -14.08
N MET A 46 -0.69 8.18 -13.69
CA MET A 46 -1.29 8.86 -12.55
C MET A 46 -0.78 8.31 -11.22
N SER A 47 -0.61 6.99 -11.11
CA SER A 47 -0.04 6.37 -9.90
C SER A 47 1.42 6.78 -9.69
N GLN A 48 2.24 6.74 -10.75
CA GLN A 48 3.64 7.16 -10.70
C GLN A 48 3.81 8.65 -10.37
N ALA A 49 2.89 9.52 -10.80
CA ALA A 49 2.89 10.92 -10.43
C ALA A 49 2.71 11.11 -8.92
N PHE A 50 1.81 10.36 -8.27
CA PHE A 50 1.63 10.48 -6.82
C PHE A 50 2.83 10.03 -6.02
N PHE A 51 3.46 8.90 -6.38
CA PHE A 51 4.65 8.43 -5.67
C PHE A 51 5.78 9.46 -5.76
N ARG A 52 6.00 10.03 -6.94
CA ARG A 52 6.99 11.09 -7.14
C ARG A 52 6.63 12.38 -6.38
N ASP A 53 5.41 12.86 -6.53
CA ASP A 53 4.97 14.15 -5.96
C ASP A 53 4.90 14.12 -4.42
N LEU A 54 4.65 12.94 -3.85
CA LEU A 54 4.61 12.73 -2.40
C LEU A 54 5.92 12.20 -1.82
N GLU A 55 6.98 12.10 -2.63
CA GLU A 55 8.27 11.51 -2.26
C GLU A 55 8.12 10.14 -1.58
N MET A 56 7.10 9.39 -2.02
CA MET A 56 6.85 8.04 -1.52
C MET A 56 7.69 7.02 -2.28
N PRO A 57 8.18 5.96 -1.59
CA PRO A 57 8.75 4.83 -2.29
C PRO A 57 7.69 4.14 -3.16
N GLU A 58 8.14 3.38 -4.15
CA GLU A 58 7.27 2.41 -4.82
C GLU A 58 6.70 1.42 -3.80
N PRO A 59 5.48 0.90 -4.02
CA PRO A 59 4.92 -0.10 -3.13
C PRO A 59 5.78 -1.36 -3.14
N ASP A 60 6.06 -1.90 -1.96
CA ASP A 60 6.75 -3.19 -1.81
C ASP A 60 5.93 -4.33 -2.44
N ILE A 61 4.60 -4.19 -2.40
CA ILE A 61 3.65 -5.17 -2.95
C ILE A 61 2.49 -4.45 -3.64
N ASP A 62 2.20 -4.83 -4.89
CA ASP A 62 0.96 -4.46 -5.58
C ASP A 62 0.05 -5.70 -5.71
N LEU A 63 -1.17 -5.61 -5.19
CA LEU A 63 -2.15 -6.70 -5.22
C LEU A 63 -2.84 -6.85 -6.59
N GLY A 64 -2.79 -5.82 -7.45
CA GLY A 64 -3.31 -5.90 -8.82
C GLY A 64 -4.83 -6.13 -8.94
N VAL A 65 -5.64 -5.80 -7.92
CA VAL A 65 -7.09 -6.09 -7.91
C VAL A 65 -7.87 -5.23 -8.91
N GLY A 66 -7.41 -4.02 -9.19
CA GLY A 66 -8.09 -3.12 -10.13
C GLY A 66 -9.42 -2.55 -9.62
N SER A 67 -10.10 -1.79 -10.48
CA SER A 67 -11.43 -1.25 -10.17
C SER A 67 -12.53 -2.21 -10.62
N ALA A 68 -13.51 -2.47 -9.76
CA ALA A 68 -14.69 -3.30 -10.08
C ALA A 68 -15.91 -2.77 -9.30
N SER A 69 -17.04 -3.48 -9.39
CA SER A 69 -18.16 -3.21 -8.48
C SER A 69 -17.70 -3.40 -7.03
N HIS A 70 -18.36 -2.70 -6.10
CA HIS A 70 -17.95 -2.69 -4.69
C HIS A 70 -17.71 -4.10 -4.12
N ALA A 71 -18.64 -5.03 -4.38
CA ALA A 71 -18.55 -6.40 -3.90
C ALA A 71 -17.37 -7.16 -4.53
N VAL A 72 -17.18 -7.04 -5.85
CA VAL A 72 -16.10 -7.74 -6.57
C VAL A 72 -14.74 -7.21 -6.13
N GLN A 73 -14.58 -5.90 -6.02
CA GLN A 73 -13.33 -5.28 -5.57
C GLN A 73 -13.03 -5.67 -4.12
N THR A 74 -14.01 -5.61 -3.23
CA THR A 74 -13.84 -5.99 -1.82
C THR A 74 -13.37 -7.44 -1.71
N ALA A 75 -14.03 -8.37 -2.42
CA ALA A 75 -13.65 -9.78 -2.44
C ALA A 75 -12.24 -9.97 -3.01
N GLY A 76 -11.89 -9.29 -4.09
CA GLY A 76 -10.57 -9.35 -4.70
C GLY A 76 -9.47 -8.86 -3.76
N VAL A 77 -9.67 -7.76 -3.04
CA VAL A 77 -8.71 -7.27 -2.04
C VAL A 77 -8.55 -8.27 -0.91
N ILE A 78 -9.63 -8.83 -0.38
CA ILE A 78 -9.55 -9.85 0.68
C ILE A 78 -8.72 -11.06 0.21
N GLN A 79 -9.01 -11.58 -0.98
CA GLN A 79 -8.33 -12.76 -1.53
C GLN A 79 -6.85 -12.49 -1.82
N ALA A 80 -6.51 -11.33 -2.36
CA ALA A 80 -5.13 -10.99 -2.71
C ALA A 80 -4.29 -10.57 -1.49
N PHE A 81 -4.92 -9.98 -0.47
CA PHE A 81 -4.21 -9.51 0.73
C PHE A 81 -3.90 -10.63 1.73
N GLU A 82 -4.75 -11.66 1.83
CA GLU A 82 -4.58 -12.76 2.79
C GLU A 82 -3.19 -13.44 2.71
N PRO A 83 -2.66 -13.82 1.52
CA PRO A 83 -1.32 -14.40 1.42
C PRO A 83 -0.21 -13.46 1.92
N VAL A 84 -0.38 -12.14 1.74
CA VAL A 84 0.57 -11.14 2.22
C VAL A 84 0.59 -11.14 3.75
N VAL A 85 -0.58 -11.15 4.40
CA VAL A 85 -0.67 -11.18 5.86
C VAL A 85 -0.06 -12.46 6.44
N ILE A 86 -0.34 -13.61 5.83
CA ILE A 86 0.21 -14.90 6.26
C ILE A 86 1.74 -14.95 6.12
N SER A 87 2.27 -14.42 5.01
CA SER A 87 3.71 -14.39 4.73
C SER A 87 4.44 -13.40 5.63
N GLU A 88 3.94 -12.16 5.65
CA GLU A 88 4.62 -11.07 6.31
C GLU A 88 4.47 -11.11 7.82
N LYS A 89 3.32 -11.57 8.35
CA LYS A 89 3.02 -11.63 9.78
C LYS A 89 3.29 -10.28 10.46
N PRO A 90 2.55 -9.21 10.07
CA PRO A 90 2.69 -7.91 10.73
C PRO A 90 2.31 -8.00 12.22
N ASP A 91 2.89 -7.11 13.02
CA ASP A 91 2.50 -6.86 14.41
C ASP A 91 1.25 -5.97 14.49
#